data_AF-A0A5D2FJM9-F1
#
_entry.id   AF-A0A5D2FJM9-F1
#
_cell.length_a   1.000
_cell.length_b   1.000
_cell.length_c   1.000
_cell.angle_alpha   90.00
_cell.angle_beta   90.00
_cell.angle_gamma   90.00
#
_symmetry.space_group_name_H-M   'P 1'
#
loop_
_entity.id
_entity.type
_entity.pdbx_description
1 polymer ?
#
loop_
_entity_poly.entity_id
_entity_poly.type
_entity_poly.pdbx_seq_one_letter_code
_entity_poly.pdbx_strand_id
1 'polypeptide(L)'
;MAFLPPTATFTAALLLLLLFLHTPLATSSPLNLTGDSLSPYEVLQGYNFPVGLLPQGVLKYKLDESTGRFHAYLEGSCSFSLEGSYQLKYKSTISGIISNNRLKNLSGISVKILFLWLNIVEVVRDEDELEFSVGIASASFPIDNFYECPQCGCGLDCANSNGKVSKLRIKSSFPSI
;
A
#
# COMPACT_ATOMS: atom_id res chain seq x y z
N MET A 1 48.60 17.27 -62.09
CA MET A 1 48.21 16.25 -61.09
C MET A 1 47.49 16.98 -59.98
N ALA A 2 46.16 16.84 -59.92
CA ALA A 2 45.34 17.47 -58.87
C ALA A 2 44.58 16.34 -58.18
N PHE A 3 44.84 16.13 -56.90
CA PHE A 3 43.98 15.33 -56.03
C PHE A 3 43.80 16.06 -54.69
N LEU A 4 42.53 16.10 -54.28
CA LEU A 4 41.85 17.02 -53.37
C LEU A 4 42.03 16.69 -51.87
N PRO A 5 41.73 17.64 -50.97
CA PRO A 5 41.81 17.47 -49.50
C PRO A 5 40.58 16.75 -48.89
N PRO A 6 40.68 16.28 -47.63
CA PRO A 6 39.66 15.47 -46.97
C PRO A 6 38.62 16.35 -46.26
N THR A 7 37.46 16.58 -46.89
CA THR A 7 36.35 17.36 -46.31
C THR A 7 35.09 16.53 -46.04
N ALA A 8 35.11 15.22 -46.29
CA ALA A 8 33.91 14.39 -46.36
C ALA A 8 33.47 13.70 -45.04
N THR A 9 34.20 13.84 -43.93
CA THR A 9 33.88 13.10 -42.68
C THR A 9 33.08 13.92 -41.66
N PHE A 10 33.09 15.26 -41.73
CA PHE A 10 32.38 16.12 -40.78
C PHE A 10 30.87 16.24 -41.04
N THR A 11 30.41 15.99 -42.27
CA THR A 11 29.00 16.15 -42.66
C THR A 11 28.11 15.00 -42.18
N ALA A 12 28.67 13.80 -41.99
CA ALA A 12 27.92 12.63 -41.55
C ALA A 12 27.52 12.69 -40.06
N ALA A 13 28.37 13.27 -39.20
CA ALA A 13 28.11 13.37 -37.77
C ALA A 13 26.99 14.38 -37.44
N LEU A 14 26.84 15.44 -38.24
CA LEU A 14 25.81 16.48 -38.04
C LEU A 14 24.40 15.98 -38.43
N LEU A 15 24.31 15.06 -39.39
CA LEU A 15 23.06 14.49 -39.87
C LEU A 15 22.44 13.48 -38.87
N LEU A 16 23.27 12.79 -38.09
CA LEU A 16 22.83 11.88 -37.01
C LEU A 16 22.26 12.64 -35.80
N LEU A 17 22.76 13.85 -35.50
CA LEU A 17 22.27 14.66 -34.37
C LEU A 17 20.85 15.23 -34.61
N LEU A 18 20.49 15.46 -35.87
CA LEU A 18 19.19 16.04 -36.26
C LEU A 18 18.04 15.03 -36.22
N LEU A 19 18.34 13.73 -36.26
CA LEU A 19 17.35 12.65 -36.16
C LEU A 19 16.90 12.35 -34.72
N PHE A 20 17.67 12.79 -33.71
CA PHE A 20 17.27 12.68 -32.29
C PHE A 20 16.28 13.76 -31.84
N LEU A 21 16.08 14.82 -32.63
CA LEU A 21 15.19 15.94 -32.27
C LEU A 21 13.74 15.80 -32.74
N HIS A 22 13.40 14.71 -33.45
CA HIS A 22 12.05 14.50 -33.99
C HIS A 22 11.42 13.21 -33.48
N THR A 23 11.53 12.92 -32.18
CA THR A 23 10.59 12.01 -31.54
C THR A 23 9.24 12.73 -31.41
N PRO A 24 8.17 12.27 -32.07
CA PRO A 24 6.86 12.81 -31.80
C PRO A 24 6.52 12.48 -30.35
N LEU A 25 6.32 13.51 -29.54
CA LEU A 25 5.70 13.39 -28.23
C LEU A 25 4.33 12.75 -28.46
N ALA A 26 4.17 11.50 -28.05
CA ALA A 26 2.87 10.87 -28.02
C ALA A 26 2.03 11.67 -27.02
N THR A 27 1.18 12.55 -27.53
CA THR A 27 0.16 13.25 -26.76
C THR A 27 -0.78 12.18 -26.23
N SER A 28 -0.54 11.71 -25.02
CA SER A 28 -1.54 10.94 -24.29
C SER A 28 -2.76 11.85 -24.14
N SER A 29 -3.84 11.49 -24.85
CA SER A 29 -5.14 12.07 -24.62
C SER A 29 -5.46 11.95 -23.13
N PRO A 30 -5.88 13.04 -22.43
CA PRO A 30 -6.35 12.89 -21.07
C PRO A 30 -7.52 11.93 -21.10
N LEU A 31 -7.35 10.81 -20.40
CA LEU A 31 -8.44 9.92 -20.05
C LEU A 31 -9.39 10.79 -19.21
N ASN A 32 -10.49 11.22 -19.81
CA ASN A 32 -11.63 11.77 -19.08
C ASN A 32 -12.20 10.60 -18.26
N LEU A 33 -11.53 10.28 -17.16
CA LEU A 33 -12.15 9.59 -16.05
C LEU A 33 -13.22 10.55 -15.54
N THR A 34 -14.47 10.23 -15.87
CA THR A 34 -15.63 10.55 -15.04
C THR A 34 -15.18 10.61 -13.59
N GLY A 35 -15.51 11.68 -12.87
CA GLY A 35 -15.05 11.96 -11.51
C GLY A 35 -15.49 10.91 -10.48
N ASP A 36 -14.99 9.70 -10.63
CA ASP A 36 -14.97 8.63 -9.66
C ASP A 36 -13.86 8.99 -8.70
N SER A 37 -14.26 9.36 -7.49
CA SER A 37 -13.33 9.43 -6.38
C SER A 37 -12.60 8.10 -6.28
N LEU A 38 -11.27 8.11 -6.44
CA LEU A 38 -10.43 6.94 -6.22
C LEU A 38 -10.81 6.27 -4.90
N SER A 39 -10.81 4.95 -4.85
CA SER A 39 -10.89 4.22 -3.60
C SER A 39 -9.62 4.47 -2.76
N PRO A 40 -9.68 4.32 -1.43
CA PRO A 40 -8.49 4.44 -0.57
C PRO A 40 -7.38 3.42 -0.94
N TYR A 41 -7.74 2.29 -1.54
CA TYR A 41 -6.79 1.28 -1.99
C TYR A 41 -6.08 1.71 -3.28
N GLU A 42 -6.80 2.34 -4.21
CA GLU A 42 -6.19 2.93 -5.42
C GLU A 42 -5.31 4.14 -5.07
N VAL A 43 -5.68 4.91 -4.05
CA VAL A 43 -4.82 5.97 -3.50
C VAL A 43 -3.48 5.38 -3.06
N LEU A 44 -3.46 4.28 -2.30
CA LEU A 44 -2.21 3.62 -1.90
C LEU A 44 -1.35 3.24 -3.13
N GLN A 45 -1.97 2.65 -4.15
CA GLN A 45 -1.28 2.25 -5.37
C GLN A 45 -0.68 3.45 -6.11
N GLY A 46 -1.37 4.60 -6.12
CA GLY A 46 -0.87 5.85 -6.71
C GLY A 46 0.42 6.37 -6.06
N TYR A 47 0.73 5.95 -4.83
CA TYR A 47 1.98 6.25 -4.12
C TYR A 47 2.90 5.03 -3.98
N ASN A 48 2.72 4.04 -4.86
CA ASN A 48 3.50 2.81 -4.96
C ASN A 48 3.34 1.84 -3.78
N PHE A 49 2.20 1.84 -3.09
CA PHE A 49 1.92 0.86 -2.06
C PHE A 49 0.93 -0.21 -2.54
N PRO A 50 1.08 -1.46 -2.09
CA PRO A 50 0.09 -2.47 -2.38
C PRO A 50 -1.18 -2.23 -1.54
N VAL A 51 -2.31 -2.74 -2.02
CA VAL A 51 -3.63 -2.46 -1.44
C VAL A 51 -3.79 -3.04 -0.03
N GLY A 52 -3.10 -4.14 0.28
CA GLY A 52 -3.22 -4.89 1.54
C GLY A 52 -2.51 -4.27 2.73
N LEU A 53 -2.00 -3.04 2.61
CA LEU A 53 -1.65 -2.22 3.78
C LEU A 53 -2.88 -1.76 4.57
N LEU A 54 -4.07 -1.80 3.97
CA LEU A 54 -5.32 -1.53 4.66
C LEU A 54 -6.20 -2.79 4.70
N PRO A 55 -6.89 -3.05 5.83
CA PRO A 55 -7.89 -4.10 5.86
C PRO A 55 -9.08 -3.75 4.96
N GLN A 56 -9.79 -4.76 4.51
CA GLN A 56 -11.06 -4.58 3.79
C GLN A 56 -12.08 -3.82 4.65
N GLY A 57 -12.95 -3.04 3.99
CA GLY A 57 -14.04 -2.32 4.65
C GLY A 57 -13.71 -0.87 5.08
N VAL A 58 -12.69 -0.24 4.49
CA VAL A 58 -12.55 1.23 4.58
C VAL A 58 -13.78 1.90 3.95
N LEU A 59 -14.54 2.63 4.76
CA LEU A 59 -15.80 3.25 4.37
C LEU A 59 -15.60 4.56 3.60
N LYS A 60 -14.58 5.32 3.99
CA LYS A 60 -14.29 6.65 3.46
C LYS A 60 -12.85 7.02 3.77
N TYR A 61 -12.33 7.99 3.05
CA TYR A 61 -11.02 8.57 3.30
C TYR A 61 -11.03 10.08 3.06
N LYS A 62 -9.95 10.72 3.50
CA LYS A 62 -9.58 12.10 3.14
C LYS A 62 -8.12 12.10 2.78
N LEU A 63 -7.77 12.82 1.73
CA LEU A 63 -6.39 13.07 1.34
C LEU A 63 -6.26 14.55 0.98
N ASP A 64 -5.30 15.22 1.59
CA ASP A 64 -4.80 16.50 1.12
C ASP A 64 -3.57 16.23 0.24
N GLU A 65 -3.75 16.29 -1.08
CA GLU A 65 -2.69 16.00 -2.06
C GLU A 65 -1.50 16.96 -1.95
N SER A 66 -1.72 18.18 -1.46
CA SER A 66 -0.64 19.17 -1.33
C SER A 66 0.31 18.85 -0.17
N THR A 67 -0.20 18.22 0.89
CA THR A 67 0.59 17.90 2.09
C THR A 67 0.82 16.40 2.29
N GLY A 68 0.11 15.56 1.55
CA GLY A 68 0.07 14.11 1.73
C GLY A 68 -0.69 13.67 2.98
N ARG A 69 -1.31 14.58 3.75
CA ARG A 69 -2.04 14.19 4.96
C ARG A 69 -3.27 13.39 4.59
N PHE A 70 -3.41 12.23 5.22
CA PHE A 70 -4.53 11.35 4.96
C PHE A 70 -5.23 10.88 6.24
N HIS A 71 -6.50 10.54 6.07
CA HIS A 71 -7.31 9.77 7.02
C HIS A 71 -8.05 8.67 6.28
N ALA A 72 -8.04 7.45 6.82
CA ALA A 72 -8.89 6.35 6.37
C ALA A 72 -9.80 5.92 7.54
N TYR A 73 -11.09 5.70 7.25
CA TYR A 73 -12.10 5.45 8.27
C TYR A 73 -12.72 4.06 8.08
N LEU A 74 -12.60 3.22 9.10
CA LEU A 74 -13.28 1.93 9.21
C LEU A 74 -14.58 2.09 10.01
N GLU A 75 -15.49 1.14 9.88
CA GLU A 75 -16.72 1.11 10.68
C GLU A 75 -16.44 1.01 12.19
N GLY A 76 -15.38 0.28 12.56
CA GLY A 76 -14.95 0.10 13.94
C GLY A 76 -13.46 -0.22 14.03
N SER A 77 -12.97 -0.51 15.25
CA SER A 77 -11.62 -1.06 15.38
C SER A 77 -11.56 -2.44 14.74
N CYS A 78 -10.45 -2.73 14.08
CA CYS A 78 -10.23 -4.02 13.44
C CYS A 78 -9.01 -4.73 14.02
N SER A 79 -9.07 -6.06 14.15
CA SER A 79 -7.93 -6.86 14.61
C SER A 79 -7.93 -8.21 13.93
N PHE A 80 -6.74 -8.73 13.63
CA PHE A 80 -6.55 -10.04 13.02
C PHE A 80 -5.12 -10.53 13.29
N SER A 81 -4.91 -11.82 13.09
CA SER A 81 -3.58 -12.43 13.12
C SER A 81 -3.10 -12.66 11.69
N LEU A 82 -1.79 -12.55 11.49
CA LEU A 82 -1.10 -12.99 10.28
C LEU A 82 -0.27 -14.24 10.58
N GLU A 83 0.30 -14.83 9.52
CA GLU A 83 1.33 -15.85 9.65
C GLU A 83 2.47 -15.37 10.56
N GLY A 84 3.15 -16.30 11.23
CA GLY A 84 4.21 -15.94 12.18
C GLY A 84 3.73 -15.36 13.52
N SER A 85 2.44 -15.48 13.85
CA SER A 85 1.82 -15.05 15.12
C SER A 85 1.80 -13.53 15.35
N TYR A 86 1.98 -12.73 14.30
CA TYR A 86 1.81 -11.28 14.38
C TYR A 86 0.33 -10.94 14.58
N GLN A 87 0.03 -10.22 15.67
CA GLN A 87 -1.30 -9.69 15.93
C GLN A 87 -1.32 -8.21 15.57
N LEU A 88 -2.18 -7.85 14.63
CA LEU A 88 -2.39 -6.47 14.18
C LEU A 88 -3.69 -5.92 14.73
N LYS A 89 -3.66 -4.62 15.04
CA LYS A 89 -4.83 -3.86 15.46
C LYS A 89 -4.87 -2.53 14.73
N TYR A 90 -5.99 -2.30 14.05
CA TYR A 90 -6.36 -1.05 13.44
C TYR A 90 -7.43 -0.36 14.30
N LYS A 91 -7.30 0.95 14.52
CA LYS A 91 -8.37 1.78 15.08
C LYS A 91 -9.38 2.11 13.98
N SER A 92 -10.55 2.61 14.37
CA SER A 92 -11.57 3.07 13.42
C SER A 92 -11.11 4.24 12.54
N THR A 93 -10.07 4.95 12.94
CA THR A 93 -9.41 5.98 12.12
C THR A 93 -7.92 5.67 12.04
N ILE A 94 -7.44 5.54 10.81
CA ILE A 94 -6.01 5.52 10.48
C ILE A 94 -5.66 6.89 9.92
N SER A 95 -4.48 7.40 10.26
CA SER A 95 -4.00 8.68 9.74
C SER A 95 -2.50 8.68 9.55
N GLY A 96 -2.01 9.54 8.68
CA GLY A 96 -0.58 9.81 8.53
C GLY A 96 -0.30 10.79 7.41
N ILE A 97 0.94 10.75 6.92
CA ILE A 97 1.36 11.48 5.73
C ILE A 97 1.85 10.46 4.71
N ILE A 98 1.23 10.44 3.54
CA ILE A 98 1.59 9.61 2.40
C ILE A 98 2.42 10.42 1.40
N SER A 99 3.44 9.76 0.84
CA SER A 99 4.29 10.23 -0.24
C SER A 99 4.81 9.03 -1.01
N ASN A 100 5.40 9.22 -2.18
CA ASN A 100 5.91 8.11 -2.98
C ASN A 100 6.85 7.23 -2.14
N ASN A 101 6.51 5.94 -2.06
CA ASN A 101 7.26 4.93 -1.31
C ASN A 101 7.37 5.17 0.21
N ARG A 102 6.61 6.11 0.81
CA ARG A 102 6.70 6.37 2.25
C ARG A 102 5.39 6.79 2.89
N LEU A 103 5.02 6.09 3.96
CA LEU A 103 4.01 6.48 4.94
C LEU A 103 4.72 6.89 6.23
N LYS A 104 4.46 8.09 6.76
CA LYS A 104 5.08 8.56 8.00
C LYS A 104 4.06 9.18 8.95
N ASN A 105 4.45 9.33 10.21
CA ASN A 105 3.59 9.83 11.28
C ASN A 105 2.26 9.04 11.34
N LEU A 106 2.34 7.73 11.12
CA LEU A 106 1.20 6.84 11.14
C LEU A 106 0.61 6.77 12.56
N SER A 107 -0.71 6.73 12.61
CA SER A 107 -1.48 6.53 13.82
C SER A 107 -2.69 5.66 13.52
N GLY A 108 -3.07 4.87 14.52
CA GLY A 108 -4.20 3.96 14.41
C GLY A 108 -3.83 2.55 13.97
N ILE A 109 -2.54 2.23 13.81
CA ILE A 109 -2.07 0.88 13.49
C ILE A 109 -1.10 0.44 14.59
N SER A 110 -1.33 -0.75 15.15
CA SER A 110 -0.48 -1.31 16.20
C SER A 110 -0.21 -2.79 15.95
N VAL A 111 1.00 -3.24 16.29
CA VAL A 111 1.40 -4.64 16.28
C VAL A 111 1.73 -5.09 17.70
N LYS A 112 1.44 -6.35 18.02
CA LYS A 112 1.80 -6.93 19.31
C LYS A 112 3.19 -7.55 19.24
N ILE A 113 4.09 -7.11 20.12
CA ILE A 113 5.42 -7.68 20.30
C ILE A 113 5.55 -8.15 21.75
N LEU A 114 5.84 -9.44 21.95
CA LEU A 114 5.78 -10.10 23.25
C LEU A 114 4.41 -9.88 23.92
N PHE A 115 4.33 -9.00 24.91
CA PHE A 115 3.12 -8.67 25.66
C PHE A 115 2.65 -7.22 25.48
N LEU A 116 3.35 -6.43 24.64
CA LEU A 116 3.10 -5.00 24.45
C LEU A 116 2.54 -4.72 23.06
N TRP A 117 1.63 -3.75 22.98
CA TRP A 117 1.16 -3.19 21.72
C TRP A 117 1.99 -1.97 21.38
N LEU A 118 2.68 -2.01 20.25
CA LEU A 118 3.49 -0.90 19.75
C LEU A 118 2.84 -0.31 18.51
N ASN A 119 2.90 1.01 18.37
CA ASN A 119 2.36 1.69 17.19
C ASN A 119 3.33 1.55 16.02
N ILE A 120 2.81 1.21 14.86
CA ILE A 120 3.53 1.37 13.61
C ILE A 120 3.43 2.85 13.24
N VAL A 121 4.58 3.52 13.15
CA VAL A 121 4.68 4.96 12.94
C VAL A 121 5.15 5.32 11.54
N GLU A 122 5.77 4.37 10.84
CA GLU A 122 6.31 4.57 9.50
C GLU A 122 6.34 3.25 8.72
N VAL A 123 6.09 3.35 7.42
CA VAL A 123 6.30 2.29 6.43
C VAL A 123 7.05 2.88 5.25
N VAL A 124 8.17 2.27 4.88
CA VAL A 124 8.97 2.65 3.71
C VAL A 124 8.97 1.49 2.74
N ARG A 125 8.77 1.79 1.46
CA ARG A 125 8.97 0.83 0.38
C ARG A 125 10.37 1.03 -0.19
N ASP A 126 11.10 -0.07 -0.31
CA ASP A 126 12.36 -0.16 -1.04
C ASP A 126 12.26 -1.31 -2.03
N GLU A 127 12.17 -1.00 -3.32
CA GLU A 127 11.91 -1.96 -4.40
C GLU A 127 10.74 -2.91 -4.10
N ASP A 128 11.04 -4.17 -3.80
CA ASP A 128 10.08 -5.25 -3.53
C ASP A 128 9.98 -5.59 -2.03
N GLU A 129 10.51 -4.72 -1.16
CA GLU A 129 10.44 -4.84 0.29
C GLU A 129 9.65 -3.67 0.92
N LEU A 130 8.93 -3.98 1.99
CA LEU A 130 8.24 -3.02 2.84
C LEU A 130 8.83 -3.08 4.24
N GLU A 131 9.49 -2.00 4.65
CA GLU A 131 10.02 -1.82 5.99
C GLU A 131 8.98 -1.15 6.89
N PHE A 132 8.58 -1.84 7.96
CA PHE A 132 7.66 -1.33 8.97
C PHE A 132 8.43 -0.92 10.22
N SER A 133 8.21 0.30 10.69
CA SER A 133 8.90 0.85 11.86
C SER A 133 7.94 1.19 13.00
N VAL A 134 8.35 0.83 14.22
CA VAL A 134 7.73 1.24 15.48
C VAL A 134 8.52 2.37 16.17
N GLY A 135 9.42 3.02 15.44
CA GLY A 135 10.25 4.15 15.88
C GLY A 135 11.62 3.74 16.39
N ILE A 136 11.69 2.78 17.32
CA ILE A 136 12.97 2.29 17.89
C ILE A 136 13.54 1.06 17.16
N ALA A 137 12.72 0.41 16.33
CA ALA A 137 13.04 -0.81 15.60
C ALA A 137 12.18 -0.90 14.35
N SER A 138 12.66 -1.68 13.38
CA SER A 138 11.96 -1.98 12.14
C SER A 138 12.08 -3.45 11.75
N ALA A 139 11.22 -3.87 10.84
CA ALA A 139 11.27 -5.18 10.19
C ALA A 139 10.82 -5.04 8.73
N SER A 140 11.50 -5.74 7.83
CA SER A 140 11.19 -5.75 6.40
C SER A 140 10.48 -7.04 5.99
N PHE A 141 9.56 -6.90 5.05
CA PHE A 141 8.78 -8.01 4.50
C PHE A 141 8.63 -7.83 2.98
N PRO A 142 8.64 -8.93 2.21
CA PRO A 142 8.43 -8.85 0.78
C PRO A 142 7.04 -8.31 0.46
N ILE A 143 6.97 -7.46 -0.57
CA ILE A 143 5.75 -6.75 -0.98
C ILE A 143 4.63 -7.71 -1.38
N ASP A 144 4.97 -8.90 -1.86
CA ASP A 144 4.04 -9.95 -2.30
C ASP A 144 3.07 -10.38 -1.20
N ASN A 145 3.45 -10.22 0.08
CA ASN A 145 2.60 -10.52 1.23
C ASN A 145 1.43 -9.54 1.40
N PHE A 146 1.39 -8.45 0.64
CA PHE A 146 0.48 -7.31 0.85
C PHE A 146 -0.40 -7.00 -0.36
N TYR A 147 -0.43 -7.83 -1.40
CA TYR A 147 -1.34 -7.62 -2.54
C TYR A 147 -2.81 -7.94 -2.21
N GLU A 148 -3.05 -8.74 -1.18
CA GLU A 148 -4.41 -9.06 -0.72
C GLU A 148 -4.76 -8.26 0.54
N CYS A 149 -5.95 -7.65 0.55
CA CYS A 149 -6.43 -6.93 1.72
C CYS A 149 -6.92 -7.91 2.80
N PRO A 150 -6.37 -7.88 4.03
CA PRO A 150 -6.84 -8.73 5.11
C PRO A 150 -8.26 -8.35 5.52
N GLN A 151 -9.07 -9.33 5.90
CA GLN A 151 -10.39 -9.07 6.47
C GLN A 151 -10.32 -9.00 7.99
N CYS A 152 -11.27 -8.27 8.55
CA CYS A 152 -11.34 -8.15 9.99
C CYS A 152 -11.68 -9.47 10.69
N GLY A 153 -10.99 -9.75 11.79
CA GLY A 153 -11.14 -10.99 12.56
C GLY A 153 -10.28 -12.14 12.03
N CYS A 154 -10.49 -12.57 10.78
CA CYS A 154 -9.85 -13.76 10.22
C CYS A 154 -8.60 -13.49 9.36
N GLY A 155 -8.23 -12.23 9.10
CA GLY A 155 -7.00 -11.91 8.36
C GLY A 155 -7.09 -12.34 6.90
N LEU A 156 -6.11 -13.12 6.43
CA LEU A 156 -6.07 -13.67 5.07
C LEU A 156 -6.76 -15.05 4.96
N ASP A 157 -7.07 -15.71 6.09
CA ASP A 157 -7.54 -17.11 6.13
C ASP A 157 -9.07 -17.29 6.05
N CYS A 158 -9.80 -16.26 5.64
CA CYS A 158 -11.25 -16.20 5.79
C CYS A 158 -12.02 -17.23 4.95
N ALA A 159 -11.42 -17.78 3.89
CA ALA A 159 -12.01 -18.84 3.06
C ALA A 159 -12.25 -20.16 3.84
N ASN A 160 -11.46 -20.45 4.87
CA ASN A 160 -11.59 -21.65 5.70
C ASN A 160 -12.66 -21.53 6.81
N SER A 161 -13.33 -20.37 6.92
CA SER A 161 -14.33 -20.08 7.96
C SER A 161 -15.73 -20.63 7.66
N ASN A 162 -15.99 -21.09 6.42
CA ASN A 162 -17.29 -21.60 5.98
C ASN A 162 -17.62 -23.02 6.51
N GLY A 163 -17.04 -23.43 7.64
CA GLY A 163 -17.16 -24.80 8.12
C GLY A 163 -16.74 -25.06 9.56
N LYS A 164 -17.11 -24.20 10.52
CA LYS A 164 -17.34 -24.58 11.95
C LYS A 164 -17.75 -23.36 12.79
N VAL A 165 -19.01 -22.93 12.64
CA VAL A 165 -19.71 -22.38 13.81
C VAL A 165 -19.99 -23.58 14.72
N SER A 166 -19.04 -23.91 15.60
CA SER A 166 -19.31 -24.79 16.73
C SER A 166 -20.36 -24.09 17.59
N LYS A 167 -21.61 -24.44 17.32
CA LYS A 167 -22.79 -24.13 18.11
C LYS A 167 -22.46 -24.49 19.56
N LEU A 168 -22.04 -23.52 20.37
CA LEU A 168 -21.92 -23.68 21.80
C LEU A 168 -23.32 -23.94 22.34
N ARG A 169 -23.68 -25.23 22.37
CA ARG A 169 -24.89 -25.72 23.04
C ARG A 169 -24.61 -25.61 24.53
N ILE A 170 -24.92 -24.45 25.11
CA ILE A 170 -24.98 -24.28 26.56
C ILE A 170 -26.09 -25.21 27.06
N LYS A 171 -25.73 -26.39 27.58
CA LYS A 171 -26.63 -27.18 28.43
C LYS A 171 -26.58 -26.53 29.80
N SER A 172 -27.51 -25.62 30.07
CA SER A 172 -27.81 -25.19 31.44
C SER A 172 -28.53 -26.34 32.15
N SER A 173 -27.79 -27.14 32.92
CA SER A 173 -28.38 -28.00 33.95
C SER A 173 -28.64 -27.15 35.18
N PHE A 174 -29.85 -26.62 35.30
CA PHE A 174 -30.37 -26.15 36.58
C PHE A 174 -30.94 -27.36 37.32
N PRO A 175 -30.49 -27.69 38.55
CA PRO A 175 -31.23 -28.58 39.42
C PRO A 175 -32.46 -27.82 39.94
N SER A 176 -33.64 -28.39 39.70
CA SER A 176 -34.86 -27.94 40.38
C SER A 176 -34.76 -28.29 41.87
N ILE A 177 -35.27 -27.35 42.67
CA ILE A 177 -35.58 -27.42 44.12
C ILE A 177 -35.97 -28.83 44.59
#